data_AF-A0A9X2BJ85-F1
#
_entry.id   AF-A0A9X2BJ85-F1
#
_cell.length_a   1.000
_cell.length_b   1.000
_cell.length_c   1.000
_cell.angle_alpha   90.00
_cell.angle_beta   90.00
_cell.angle_gamma   90.00
#
_symmetry.space_group_name_H-M   'P 1'
#
loop_
_entity.id
_entity.type
_entity.pdbx_description
1 polymer ?
#
loop_
_entity_poly.entity_id
_entity_poly.type
_entity_poly.pdbx_seq_one_letter_code
_entity_poly.pdbx_strand_id
1 'polypeptide(L)' 'MPMILGAAISFGSLSLPFDVADLVGSGNALLGLVGSFVLLGLAFAFVPKIIKIIRNAFGQGGRA' A
#
# COMPACT_ATOMS: atom_id res chain seq x y z
N MET A 1 -26.92 21.35 -10.19
CA MET A 1 -26.41 20.12 -10.84
C MET A 1 -25.19 19.70 -10.04
N PRO A 2 -25.16 18.48 -9.45
CA PRO A 2 -24.23 18.18 -8.36
C PRO A 2 -22.84 17.85 -8.90
N MET A 3 -21.81 18.55 -8.42
CA MET A 3 -20.42 18.12 -8.57
C MET A 3 -20.12 17.12 -7.46
N ILE A 4 -20.18 15.85 -7.84
CA ILE A 4 -19.70 14.69 -7.08
C ILE A 4 -18.22 14.50 -7.44
N LEU A 5 -17.42 14.13 -6.43
CA LEU A 5 -16.02 13.67 -6.54
C LEU A 5 -14.91 14.72 -6.54
N GLY A 6 -15.09 15.77 -5.76
CA GLY A 6 -14.03 16.74 -5.47
C GLY A 6 -14.15 17.30 -4.07
N ALA A 7 -14.15 16.45 -3.05
CA ALA A 7 -13.82 16.88 -1.69
C ALA A 7 -12.32 17.24 -1.63
N ALA A 8 -11.91 18.21 -2.46
CA ALA A 8 -10.73 19.00 -2.25
C ALA A 8 -11.00 19.71 -0.92
N ILE A 9 -10.29 19.27 0.11
CA ILE A 9 -10.25 19.94 1.41
C ILE A 9 -9.92 21.40 1.12
N SER A 10 -10.92 22.29 1.22
CA SER A 10 -10.74 23.71 0.95
C SER A 10 -10.17 24.37 2.20
N PHE A 11 -8.86 24.52 2.22
CA PHE A 11 -8.08 25.19 3.28
C PHE A 11 -8.12 26.73 3.18
N GLY A 12 -9.00 27.30 2.36
CA GLY A 12 -9.05 28.75 2.11
C GLY A 12 -9.37 29.61 3.33
N SER A 13 -9.99 29.03 4.37
CA SER A 13 -10.38 29.75 5.60
C SER A 13 -10.00 29.03 6.89
N LEU A 14 -9.22 27.94 6.81
CA LEU A 14 -8.73 27.21 7.98
C LEU A 14 -7.20 27.07 7.83
N SER A 15 -6.48 28.02 8.41
CA SER A 15 -5.02 27.93 8.58
C SER A 15 -4.76 26.82 9.60
N LEU A 16 -4.47 25.62 9.10
CA LEU A 16 -3.97 24.54 9.92
C LEU A 16 -2.49 24.84 10.26
N PRO A 17 -2.04 24.56 11.50
CA PRO A 17 -0.68 24.85 11.95
C PRO A 17 0.38 23.90 11.36
N PHE A 18 0.11 23.31 10.18
CA PHE A 18 1.00 22.42 9.46
C PHE A 18 0.62 22.43 7.97
N ASP A 19 1.60 22.28 7.09
CA ASP A 19 1.36 22.11 5.67
C ASP A 19 0.98 20.65 5.35
N VAL A 20 0.17 20.44 4.31
CA VAL A 20 -0.09 19.11 3.77
C VAL A 20 1.23 18.44 3.35
N ALA A 21 2.19 19.25 2.89
CA ALA A 21 3.54 18.79 2.58
C ALA A 21 4.24 18.16 3.80
N ASP A 22 4.09 18.74 5.00
CA ASP A 22 4.70 18.23 6.23
C ASP A 22 4.04 16.93 6.70
N LEU A 23 2.73 16.81 6.50
CA LEU A 23 1.98 15.59 6.83
C LEU A 23 2.36 14.43 5.90
N VAL A 24 2.50 14.71 4.60
CA VAL A 24 2.97 13.71 3.62
C VAL A 24 4.45 13.36 3.87
N GLY A 25 5.29 14.35 4.19
CA GLY A 25 6.70 14.16 4.51
C GLY A 25 6.89 13.27 5.74
N SER A 26 6.15 13.52 6.82
CA SER A 26 6.19 12.69 8.03
C SER A 26 5.66 11.26 7.81
N GLY A 27 4.62 11.09 6.97
CA GLY A 27 4.14 9.77 6.56
C GLY A 27 5.20 8.95 5.79
N ASN A 28 5.89 9.58 4.85
CA ASN A 28 6.98 8.93 4.10
C ASN A 28 8.18 8.60 4.98
N ALA A 29 8.53 9.46 5.95
CA ALA A 29 9.58 9.19 6.92
C ALA A 29 9.25 7.95 7.77
N LEU A 30 8.00 7.82 8.23
CA LEU A 30 7.55 6.65 8.97
C LEU A 30 7.58 5.37 8.10
N LEU A 31 7.16 5.46 6.84
CA LEU A 31 7.28 4.36 5.88
C LEU A 31 8.74 3.98 5.62
N GLY A 32 9.67 4.92 5.61
CA GLY A 32 11.10 4.63 5.51
C GLY A 32 11.61 3.79 6.69
N LEU A 33 11.12 4.07 7.91
CA LEU A 33 11.51 3.35 9.12
C LEU A 33 10.88 1.94 9.20
N VAL A 34 9.58 1.85 8.93
CA VAL A 34 8.78 0.63 9.17
C VAL A 34 8.66 -0.24 7.91
N GLY A 35 8.91 0.33 6.73
CA GLY A 35 8.68 -0.32 5.44
C GLY A 35 9.51 -1.57 5.21
N SER A 36 10.76 -1.60 5.66
CA SER A 36 11.63 -2.79 5.53
C SER A 36 11.09 -3.99 6.32
N PHE A 37 10.60 -3.77 7.54
CA PHE A 37 9.96 -4.80 8.37
C PHE A 37 8.65 -5.29 7.77
N VAL A 38 7.83 -4.37 7.24
CA VAL A 38 6.57 -4.71 6.57
C VAL A 38 6.83 -5.52 5.30
N LEU A 39 7.82 -5.13 4.50
CA LEU A 39 8.22 -5.87 3.29
C LEU A 39 8.73 -7.28 3.62
N LEU A 40 9.50 -7.44 4.70
CA LEU A 40 9.91 -8.76 5.20
C LEU A 40 8.70 -9.62 5.61
N GLY A 41 7.76 -9.06 6.39
CA GLY A 41 6.54 -9.76 6.79
C GLY A 41 5.67 -10.16 5.59
N LEU A 42 5.50 -9.25 4.63
CA LEU A 42 4.78 -9.52 3.39
C LEU A 42 5.48 -10.59 2.54
N ALA A 43 6.81 -10.58 2.47
CA ALA A 43 7.56 -11.61 1.75
C ALA A 43 7.26 -13.00 2.33
N PHE A 44 7.30 -13.18 3.66
CA PHE A 44 6.97 -14.46 4.29
C PHE A 44 5.52 -14.89 4.07
N ALA A 45 4.57 -13.97 4.03
CA ALA A 45 3.18 -14.27 3.74
C ALA A 45 2.91 -14.56 2.24
N PHE A 46 3.72 -13.99 1.35
CA PHE A 46 3.54 -14.06 -0.10
C PHE A 46 4.22 -15.31 -0.72
N VAL A 47 5.40 -15.68 -0.24
CA VAL A 47 6.13 -16.88 -0.69
C VAL A 47 5.28 -18.17 -0.70
N PRO A 48 4.55 -18.55 0.37
CA PRO A 48 3.75 -19.79 0.35
C PRO A 48 2.61 -19.74 -0.67
N LYS A 49 2.08 -18.55 -0.97
CA LYS A 49 1.04 -18.37 -1.99
C LYS A 49 1.60 -18.62 -3.39
N ILE A 50 2.78 -18.09 -3.70
CA ILE A 50 3.46 -18.36 -4.97
C ILE A 50 3.78 -19.85 -5.12
N ILE A 51 4.33 -20.48 -4.08
CA ILE A 51 4.66 -21.92 -4.12
C ILE A 51 3.40 -22.75 -4.41
N LYS A 52 2.26 -22.43 -3.77
CA LYS A 52 0.99 -23.13 -4.02
C LYS A 52 0.52 -22.97 -5.46
N ILE A 53 0.61 -21.77 -6.02
CA ILE A 53 0.23 -21.50 -7.42
C ILE A 53 1.11 -22.32 -8.37
N ILE A 54 2.43 -22.26 -8.20
CA ILE A 54 3.39 -23.02 -9.02
C ILE A 54 3.11 -24.52 -8.92
N ARG A 55 2.97 -25.07 -7.72
CA ARG A 55 2.70 -26.50 -7.52
C ARG A 55 1.38 -26.94 -8.14
N ASN A 56 0.35 -26.11 -8.07
CA ASN A 56 -0.94 -26.42 -8.69
C ASN A 56 -0.90 -26.34 -10.22
N ALA A 57 -0.11 -25.41 -10.77
CA ALA A 57 0.07 -25.25 -12.20
C ALA A 57 0.85 -26.41 -12.82
N PHE A 58 1.92 -26.88 -12.16
CA PHE A 58 2.77 -27.96 -12.68
C PHE A 58 2.36 -29.37 -12.23
N GLY A 59 1.67 -29.51 -11.10
CA GLY A 59 1.21 -30.81 -10.58
C GLY A 59 0.09 -31.47 -11.40
N GLN A 60 -0.60 -30.72 -12.27
CA GLN A 60 -1.60 -31.27 -13.19
C GLN A 60 -0.99 -31.76 -14.52
N GLY A 61 0.21 -31.32 -14.89
CA GLY A 61 0.86 -31.69 -16.15
C GLY A 61 1.57 -33.06 -16.15
N GLY A 62 1.75 -33.69 -14.99
CA GLY A 62 2.43 -34.99 -14.84
C GLY A 62 1.51 -36.22 -14.86
N ARG A 63 0.22 -36.05 -15.19
CA ARG A 63 -0.77 -37.12 -15.33
C ARG A 63 -1.39 -37.10 -16.74
N ALA A 64 -0.54 -37.32 -17.73
CA ALA A 64 -0.93 -37.66 -19.10
C ALA A 64 0.09 -38.69 -19.62
#